data_AF-A0AAE3I943-F1
#
_entry.id   AF-A0AAE3I943-F1
#
_cell.length_a   1.000
_cell.length_b   1.000
_cell.length_c   1.000
_cell.angle_alpha   90.00
_cell.angle_beta   90.00
_cell.angle_gamma   90.00
#
_symmetry.space_group_name_H-M   'P 1'
#
loop_
_entity.id
_entity.type
_entity.pdbx_description
1 polymer ?
#
loop_
_entity_poly.entity_id
_entity_poly.type
_entity_poly.pdbx_seq_one_letter_code
_entity_poly.pdbx_strand_id
1 'polypeptide(L)'
;MTTVSVAVPRKGRPLEAVLERLADRAGATDVADRISSTLRYEKAIAKGNQSADADVYDRLAAYSDVSEPTEPEYSLLRDDRDGMPRRVVFDSVTIPTDEGAVRLVGREEPFRALRKHEFALGFDSADLVLEEVVELRSDPLGDLSAVNERIDPMDTDVRIRTGLGDTVYHTLLATPDVAPPNRSLDRSFVAEYTGSLCISPRYERLVEAVLGTDALDGVEFTYPEASQTEELAVANAGMGVYLTVTGSTAREHGLVVGESLFPSETVLLENDVERTDETDAVASLLAGEDIDTELALA
;
A
#
# COMPACT_ATOMS: atom_id res chain seq x y z
N MET A 1 5.49 30.74 7.86
CA MET A 1 4.72 29.68 7.21
C MET A 1 4.88 28.45 8.07
N THR A 2 3.78 27.87 8.53
CA THR A 2 3.83 26.63 9.32
C THR A 2 4.20 25.48 8.39
N THR A 3 4.99 24.53 8.89
CA THR A 3 5.38 23.34 8.15
C THR A 3 4.71 22.14 8.80
N VAL A 4 3.88 21.42 8.05
CA VAL A 4 3.25 20.18 8.50
C VAL A 4 4.06 19.02 7.92
N SER A 5 4.55 18.15 8.79
CA SER A 5 5.27 16.95 8.37
C SER A 5 4.28 15.81 8.18
N VAL A 6 4.39 15.09 7.06
CA VAL A 6 3.53 13.98 6.68
C VAL A 6 4.40 12.74 6.45
N ALA A 7 4.12 11.67 7.18
CA ALA A 7 4.83 10.41 6.98
C ALA A 7 4.40 9.77 5.64
N VAL A 8 5.35 9.35 4.81
CA VAL A 8 5.03 8.68 3.54
C VAL A 8 5.87 7.43 3.34
N PRO A 9 5.41 6.46 2.53
CA PRO A 9 6.21 5.30 2.19
C PRO A 9 7.49 5.74 1.47
N ARG A 10 8.63 5.06 1.68
CA ARG A 10 9.90 5.48 1.05
C ARG A 10 10.04 5.13 -0.43
N LYS A 11 9.11 4.36 -0.99
CA LYS A 11 9.18 3.83 -2.36
C LYS A 11 7.87 3.15 -2.77
N GLY A 12 7.79 2.83 -4.05
CA GLY A 12 6.71 2.02 -4.60
C GLY A 12 5.48 2.86 -4.93
N ARG A 13 4.41 2.17 -5.34
CA ARG A 13 3.18 2.81 -5.79
C ARG A 13 2.57 3.76 -4.77
N PRO A 14 2.51 3.44 -3.46
CA PRO A 14 1.92 4.36 -2.50
C PRO A 14 2.61 5.73 -2.45
N LEU A 15 3.96 5.77 -2.55
CA LEU A 15 4.66 7.04 -2.64
C LEU A 15 4.36 7.77 -3.95
N GLU A 16 4.32 7.06 -5.08
CA GLU A 16 4.00 7.65 -6.38
C GLU A 16 2.59 8.27 -6.38
N ALA A 17 1.59 7.61 -5.78
CA ALA A 17 0.23 8.14 -5.64
C ALA A 17 0.19 9.44 -4.81
N VAL A 18 0.93 9.49 -3.70
CA VAL A 18 1.04 10.71 -2.88
C VAL A 18 1.70 11.85 -3.64
N LEU A 19 2.76 11.56 -4.39
CA LEU A 19 3.48 12.55 -5.19
C LEU A 19 2.62 13.08 -6.34
N GLU A 20 1.88 12.21 -7.03
CA GLU A 20 0.92 12.57 -8.07
C GLU A 20 -0.18 13.48 -7.49
N ARG A 21 -0.72 13.13 -6.32
CA ARG A 21 -1.70 13.98 -5.64
C ARG A 21 -1.17 15.37 -5.31
N LEU A 22 0.07 15.46 -4.83
CA LEU A 22 0.72 16.74 -4.54
C LEU A 22 1.07 17.53 -5.80
N ALA A 23 1.44 16.85 -6.89
CA ALA A 23 1.64 17.49 -8.18
C ALA A 23 0.37 18.21 -8.63
N ASP A 24 -0.77 17.52 -8.56
CA ASP A 24 -2.07 18.06 -8.96
C ASP A 24 -2.55 19.20 -8.06
N ARG A 25 -2.31 19.10 -6.74
CA ARG A 25 -2.87 20.03 -5.75
C ARG A 25 -1.98 21.21 -5.40
N ALA A 26 -0.67 21.07 -5.53
CA ALA A 26 0.30 22.11 -5.16
C ALA A 26 1.20 22.55 -6.34
N GLY A 27 0.95 22.07 -7.56
CA GLY A 27 1.76 22.40 -8.73
C GLY A 27 3.20 21.86 -8.64
N ALA A 28 3.38 20.74 -7.94
CA ALA A 28 4.69 20.14 -7.66
C ALA A 28 5.13 19.07 -8.69
N THR A 29 4.61 19.14 -9.93
CA THR A 29 4.83 18.12 -10.97
C THR A 29 6.30 17.80 -11.21
N ASP A 30 7.15 18.83 -11.35
CA ASP A 30 8.58 18.64 -11.62
C ASP A 30 9.29 17.88 -10.49
N VAL A 31 8.88 18.12 -9.24
CA VAL A 31 9.44 17.44 -8.05
C VAL A 31 8.93 16.00 -8.00
N ALA A 32 7.62 15.79 -8.20
CA ALA A 32 6.99 14.47 -8.21
C ALA A 32 7.58 13.54 -9.29
N ASP A 33 7.74 14.04 -10.51
CA ASP A 33 8.30 13.29 -11.64
C ASP A 33 9.77 12.93 -11.40
N ARG A 34 10.55 13.86 -10.86
CA ARG A 34 11.96 13.65 -10.52
C ARG A 34 12.12 12.58 -9.43
N ILE A 35 11.28 12.60 -8.40
CA ILE A 35 11.30 11.57 -7.36
C ILE A 35 10.92 10.21 -7.93
N SER A 36 9.80 10.13 -8.64
CA SER A 36 9.28 8.89 -9.21
C SER A 36 10.26 8.27 -10.22
N SER A 37 10.81 9.08 -11.13
CA SER A 37 11.79 8.61 -12.11
C SER A 37 13.09 8.12 -11.48
N THR A 38 13.62 8.82 -10.47
CA THR A 38 14.82 8.42 -9.72
C THR A 38 14.61 7.06 -9.04
N LEU A 39 13.49 6.89 -8.34
CA LEU A 39 13.21 5.63 -7.64
C LEU A 39 12.93 4.47 -8.61
N ARG A 40 12.29 4.73 -9.75
CA ARG A 40 12.09 3.73 -10.82
C ARG A 40 13.43 3.30 -11.44
N TYR A 41 14.34 4.25 -11.68
CA TYR A 41 15.71 3.97 -12.15
C TYR A 41 16.48 3.10 -11.14
N GLU A 42 16.48 3.47 -9.86
CA GLU A 42 17.15 2.68 -8.81
C GLU A 42 16.53 1.29 -8.63
N LYS A 43 15.21 1.17 -8.78
CA LYS A 43 14.51 -0.12 -8.82
C LYS A 43 14.95 -0.97 -10.02
N ALA A 44 15.15 -0.37 -11.20
CA ALA A 44 15.62 -1.08 -12.39
C ALA A 44 17.05 -1.60 -12.22
N ILE A 45 17.95 -0.79 -11.64
CA ILE A 45 19.31 -1.22 -11.28
C ILE A 45 19.26 -2.38 -10.28
N ALA A 46 18.49 -2.23 -9.22
CA ALA A 46 18.35 -3.25 -8.18
C ALA A 46 17.79 -4.59 -8.70
N LYS A 47 17.05 -4.57 -9.83
CA LYS A 47 16.54 -5.77 -10.50
C LYS A 47 17.48 -6.30 -11.59
N GLY A 48 18.61 -5.65 -11.85
CA GLY A 48 19.51 -6.00 -12.96
C GLY A 48 18.96 -5.67 -14.34
N ASN A 49 17.88 -4.90 -14.42
CA ASN A 49 17.28 -4.47 -15.69
C ASN A 49 18.00 -3.25 -16.30
N GLN A 50 18.85 -2.59 -15.52
CA GLN A 50 19.63 -1.43 -15.94
C GLN A 50 20.99 -1.41 -15.23
N SER A 51 21.99 -0.82 -15.86
CA SER A 51 23.31 -0.58 -15.27
C SER A 51 23.49 0.89 -14.93
N ALA A 52 24.20 1.16 -13.84
CA ALA A 52 24.71 2.48 -13.49
C ALA A 52 26.21 2.55 -13.75
N ASP A 53 26.66 3.67 -14.30
CA ASP A 53 28.10 3.92 -14.51
C ASP A 53 28.80 4.37 -13.22
N ALA A 54 28.08 5.12 -12.37
CA ALA A 54 28.55 5.61 -11.07
C ALA A 54 28.14 4.68 -9.92
N ASP A 55 28.93 4.67 -8.84
CA ASP A 55 28.60 3.90 -7.65
C ASP A 55 27.39 4.48 -6.89
N VAL A 56 26.89 3.73 -5.90
CA VAL A 56 25.66 4.09 -5.19
C VAL A 56 25.80 5.39 -4.38
N TYR A 57 27.00 5.72 -3.90
CA TYR A 57 27.24 6.93 -3.12
C TYR A 57 27.34 8.17 -4.02
N ASP A 58 28.02 8.04 -5.16
CA ASP A 58 28.08 9.10 -6.17
C ASP A 58 26.68 9.44 -6.69
N ARG A 59 25.86 8.42 -6.95
CA ARG A 59 24.46 8.63 -7.36
C ARG A 59 23.63 9.29 -6.27
N LEU A 60 23.74 8.83 -5.02
CA LEU A 60 23.06 9.45 -3.88
C LEU A 60 23.42 10.94 -3.75
N ALA A 61 24.71 11.27 -3.84
CA ALA A 61 25.18 12.64 -3.78
C ALA A 61 24.69 13.50 -4.97
N ALA A 62 24.43 12.87 -6.13
CA ALA A 62 23.85 13.56 -7.28
C ALA A 62 22.33 13.79 -7.12
N TYR A 63 21.64 12.95 -6.34
CA TYR A 63 20.20 13.04 -6.16
C TYR A 63 19.78 13.96 -5.01
N SER A 64 20.62 14.16 -4.01
CA SER A 64 20.26 14.88 -2.78
C SER A 64 21.04 16.17 -2.58
N ASP A 65 20.31 17.24 -2.28
CA ASP A 65 20.86 18.52 -1.81
C ASP A 65 20.32 18.86 -0.42
N VAL A 66 21.11 18.59 0.62
CA VAL A 66 20.74 18.84 2.02
C VAL A 66 20.63 20.32 2.39
N SER A 67 21.03 21.21 1.49
CA SER A 67 20.99 22.65 1.72
C SER A 67 19.70 23.30 1.20
N GLU A 68 18.94 22.61 0.36
CA GLU A 68 17.71 23.09 -0.26
C GLU A 68 16.52 22.18 0.11
N PRO A 69 15.70 22.53 1.11
CA PRO A 69 14.59 21.69 1.57
C PRO A 69 13.52 21.40 0.52
N THR A 70 13.45 22.20 -0.56
CA THR A 70 12.51 21.98 -1.67
C THR A 70 13.03 21.00 -2.72
N GLU A 71 14.31 20.62 -2.63
CA GLU A 71 14.90 19.55 -3.41
C GLU A 71 14.78 18.21 -2.67
N PRO A 72 14.56 17.08 -3.37
CA PRO A 72 14.36 15.80 -2.72
C PRO A 72 15.64 15.25 -2.09
N GLU A 73 15.51 14.74 -0.88
CA GLU A 73 16.53 13.99 -0.19
C GLU A 73 16.27 12.48 -0.30
N TYR A 74 17.36 11.73 -0.37
CA TYR A 74 17.35 10.28 -0.42
C TYR A 74 18.34 9.73 0.61
N SER A 75 18.06 8.51 1.06
CA SER A 75 18.87 7.80 2.02
C SER A 75 19.21 6.39 1.52
N LEU A 76 20.25 5.78 2.09
CA LEU A 76 20.59 4.39 1.81
C LEU A 76 19.99 3.46 2.86
N LEU A 77 19.11 2.58 2.42
CA LEU A 77 18.57 1.51 3.23
C LEU A 77 19.35 0.23 2.99
N ARG A 78 19.77 -0.44 4.06
CA ARG A 78 20.33 -1.78 3.98
C ARG A 78 19.19 -2.77 3.73
N ASP A 79 19.34 -3.60 2.72
CA ASP A 79 18.41 -4.69 2.46
C ASP A 79 18.98 -5.94 3.12
N ASP A 80 18.20 -6.58 4.00
CA ASP A 80 18.62 -7.78 4.72
C ASP A 80 18.48 -9.06 3.87
N ARG A 81 17.96 -8.95 2.63
CA ARG A 81 17.91 -10.06 1.67
C ARG A 81 19.28 -10.38 1.08
N ASP A 82 19.53 -11.67 0.88
CA ASP A 82 20.78 -12.17 0.30
C ASP A 82 21.11 -11.49 -1.04
N GLY A 83 22.31 -10.91 -1.12
CA GLY A 83 22.88 -10.37 -2.35
C GLY A 83 22.52 -8.92 -2.71
N MET A 84 21.73 -8.20 -1.90
CA MET A 84 21.32 -6.81 -2.20
C MET A 84 22.08 -5.77 -1.34
N PRO A 85 23.09 -5.06 -1.90
CA PRO A 85 24.14 -4.44 -1.08
C PRO A 85 23.75 -3.14 -0.36
N ARG A 86 22.72 -2.40 -0.81
CA ARG A 86 22.07 -1.20 -0.23
C ARG A 86 21.13 -0.67 -1.32
N ARG A 87 20.05 0.01 -0.95
CA ARG A 87 19.13 0.64 -1.92
C ARG A 87 18.91 2.10 -1.58
N VAL A 88 18.91 2.95 -2.60
CA VAL A 88 18.46 4.34 -2.50
C VAL A 88 16.95 4.33 -2.27
N VAL A 89 16.50 5.12 -1.29
CA VAL A 89 15.09 5.28 -0.92
C VAL A 89 14.79 6.75 -0.67
N PHE A 90 13.53 7.16 -0.87
CA PHE A 90 13.11 8.53 -0.57
C PHE A 90 13.23 8.82 0.92
N ASP A 91 13.71 10.02 1.26
CA ASP A 91 13.90 10.47 2.64
C ASP A 91 13.03 11.68 2.98
N SER A 92 13.19 12.81 2.30
CA SER A 92 12.33 13.96 2.57
C SER A 92 12.24 14.96 1.41
N VAL A 93 11.17 15.75 1.38
CA VAL A 93 11.05 16.94 0.52
C VAL A 93 10.03 17.90 1.12
N THR A 94 10.26 19.20 0.99
CA THR A 94 9.32 20.25 1.40
C THR A 94 8.67 20.90 0.19
N ILE A 95 7.35 20.84 0.12
CA ILE A 95 6.56 21.41 -0.97
C ILE A 95 5.80 22.62 -0.43
N PRO A 96 6.09 23.85 -0.90
CA PRO A 96 5.31 25.02 -0.57
C PRO A 96 3.88 24.89 -1.13
N THR A 97 2.87 25.18 -0.31
CA THR A 97 1.47 25.24 -0.73
C THR A 97 0.82 26.51 -0.19
N ASP A 98 -0.40 26.80 -0.65
CA ASP A 98 -1.19 27.94 -0.16
C ASP A 98 -1.59 27.79 1.32
N GLU A 99 -1.71 26.55 1.81
CA GLU A 99 -2.09 26.22 3.20
C GLU A 99 -0.89 26.15 4.16
N GLY A 100 0.34 26.18 3.63
CA GLY A 100 1.57 26.02 4.40
C GLY A 100 2.60 25.17 3.67
N ALA A 101 3.77 24.95 4.27
CA ALA A 101 4.74 24.03 3.69
C ALA A 101 4.39 22.60 4.09
N VAL A 102 4.21 21.71 3.11
CA VAL A 102 4.02 20.27 3.36
C VAL A 102 5.38 19.59 3.26
N ARG A 103 5.86 19.02 4.37
CA ARG A 103 7.11 18.26 4.39
C ARG A 103 6.79 16.78 4.36
N LEU A 104 7.04 16.13 3.22
CA LEU A 104 6.98 14.67 3.16
C LEU A 104 8.21 14.08 3.83
N VAL A 105 8.00 13.06 4.66
CA VAL A 105 9.08 12.34 5.36
C VAL A 105 8.92 10.85 5.16
N GLY A 106 9.89 10.25 4.48
CA GLY A 106 9.96 8.83 4.16
C GLY A 106 10.11 7.94 5.40
N ARG A 107 9.14 7.06 5.63
CA ARG A 107 9.13 6.04 6.68
C ARG A 107 8.99 4.64 6.10
N GLU A 108 9.65 3.69 6.76
CA GLU A 108 9.50 2.27 6.42
C GLU A 108 8.13 1.74 6.84
N GLU A 109 7.64 2.20 8.00
CA GLU A 109 6.31 1.91 8.54
C GLU A 109 5.62 3.25 8.88
N PRO A 110 5.03 3.96 7.89
CA PRO A 110 4.33 5.23 8.12
C PRO A 110 3.24 5.14 9.20
N PHE A 111 2.38 4.12 9.15
CA PHE A 111 1.33 3.92 10.16
C PHE A 111 1.91 3.86 11.58
N ARG A 112 2.99 3.09 11.78
CA ARG A 112 3.66 2.98 13.08
C ARG A 112 4.26 4.30 13.57
N ALA A 113 4.71 5.16 12.65
CA ALA A 113 5.22 6.49 13.01
C ALA A 113 4.10 7.38 13.58
N LEU A 114 2.88 7.30 13.03
CA LEU A 114 1.71 8.01 13.56
C LEU A 114 1.30 7.45 14.93
N ARG A 115 1.30 6.13 15.09
CA ARG A 115 0.97 5.47 16.38
C ARG A 115 1.93 5.87 17.51
N LYS A 116 3.17 6.24 17.18
CA LYS A 116 4.16 6.75 18.14
C LYS A 116 4.06 8.26 18.38
N HIS A 117 3.04 8.92 17.83
CA HIS A 117 2.86 10.37 17.93
C HIS A 117 4.03 11.16 17.34
N GLU A 118 4.73 10.60 16.34
CA GLU A 118 5.78 11.34 15.62
C GLU A 118 5.19 12.24 14.52
N PHE A 119 3.99 11.91 14.03
CA PHE A 119 3.29 12.62 12.96
C PHE A 119 1.79 12.62 13.25
N ALA A 120 1.14 13.73 12.87
CA ALA A 120 -0.33 13.82 12.85
C ALA A 120 -0.93 13.18 11.60
N LEU A 121 -0.20 13.25 10.47
CA LEU A 121 -0.67 12.76 9.17
C LEU A 121 0.34 11.80 8.56
N GLY A 122 -0.16 10.84 7.80
CA GLY A 122 0.68 9.98 6.99
C GLY A 122 -0.09 9.25 5.91
N PHE A 123 0.66 8.64 5.00
CA PHE A 123 0.10 7.77 3.98
C PHE A 123 0.68 6.38 4.12
N ASP A 124 -0.18 5.39 3.96
CA ASP A 124 0.23 4.00 3.88
C ASP A 124 -0.71 3.21 2.97
N SER A 125 -0.37 1.96 2.70
CA SER A 125 -1.31 1.04 2.05
C SER A 125 -2.35 0.56 3.06
N ALA A 126 -3.63 0.54 2.66
CA ALA A 126 -4.73 0.04 3.49
C ALA A 126 -4.46 -1.37 4.05
N ASP A 127 -3.79 -2.22 3.28
CA ASP A 127 -3.45 -3.58 3.68
C ASP A 127 -2.56 -3.62 4.94
N LEU A 128 -1.60 -2.71 5.03
CA LEU A 128 -0.65 -2.65 6.14
C LEU A 128 -1.33 -2.15 7.43
N VAL A 129 -2.31 -1.27 7.30
CA VAL A 129 -3.15 -0.84 8.43
C VAL A 129 -3.91 -2.04 9.02
N LEU A 130 -4.45 -2.91 8.15
CA LEU A 130 -5.14 -4.11 8.60
C LEU A 130 -4.23 -5.07 9.34
N GLU A 131 -3.04 -5.30 8.80
CA GLU A 131 -2.07 -6.21 9.39
C GLU A 131 -1.68 -5.78 10.81
N GLU A 132 -1.60 -4.46 11.09
CA GLU A 132 -1.14 -3.98 12.39
C GLU A 132 -2.22 -3.87 13.48
N VAL A 133 -3.44 -3.43 13.15
CA VAL A 133 -4.40 -2.96 14.18
C VAL A 133 -5.82 -3.47 14.08
N VAL A 134 -6.14 -4.27 13.06
CA VAL A 134 -7.49 -4.84 12.95
C VAL A 134 -7.57 -6.20 13.64
N GLU A 135 -8.58 -6.35 14.48
CA GLU A 135 -8.94 -7.61 15.13
C GLU A 135 -9.50 -8.61 14.12
N LEU A 136 -9.03 -9.86 14.21
CA LEU A 136 -9.61 -10.97 13.45
C LEU A 136 -10.93 -11.39 14.07
N ARG A 137 -11.97 -11.49 13.26
CA ARG A 137 -13.34 -11.83 13.68
C ARG A 137 -13.89 -12.95 12.79
N SER A 138 -14.93 -13.61 13.27
CA SER A 138 -15.71 -14.60 12.51
C SER A 138 -16.25 -14.01 11.21
N ASP A 139 -16.79 -12.79 11.29
CA ASP A 139 -17.39 -12.10 10.15
C ASP A 139 -16.33 -11.38 9.27
N PRO A 140 -16.48 -11.42 7.94
CA PRO A 140 -15.54 -10.82 6.99
C PRO A 140 -15.49 -9.29 7.11
N LEU A 141 -14.30 -8.73 6.89
CA LEU A 141 -14.14 -7.30 6.64
C LEU A 141 -14.48 -7.00 5.18
N GLY A 142 -15.46 -6.11 4.95
CA GLY A 142 -16.00 -5.84 3.62
C GLY A 142 -15.29 -4.73 2.84
N ASP A 143 -14.97 -3.61 3.50
CA ASP A 143 -14.50 -2.39 2.83
C ASP A 143 -13.64 -1.51 3.77
N LEU A 144 -13.13 -0.39 3.24
CA LEU A 144 -12.30 0.56 3.98
C LEU A 144 -13.04 1.26 5.14
N SER A 145 -14.35 1.46 5.03
CA SER A 145 -15.13 2.11 6.08
C SER A 145 -15.23 1.23 7.33
N ALA A 146 -15.36 -0.08 7.12
CA ALA A 146 -15.37 -1.07 8.19
C ALA A 146 -14.02 -1.19 8.93
N VAL A 147 -12.92 -0.66 8.36
CA VAL A 147 -11.59 -0.69 9.01
C VAL A 147 -11.61 0.16 10.28
N ASN A 148 -12.04 1.41 10.18
CA ASN A 148 -12.08 2.32 11.33
C ASN A 148 -13.00 1.81 12.44
N GLU A 149 -14.08 1.09 12.09
CA GLU A 149 -14.98 0.46 13.05
C GLU A 149 -14.33 -0.70 13.82
N ARG A 150 -13.31 -1.35 13.25
CA ARG A 150 -12.58 -2.46 13.88
C ARG A 150 -11.32 -2.05 14.62
N ILE A 151 -10.89 -0.80 14.50
CA ILE A 151 -9.73 -0.30 15.27
C ILE A 151 -10.14 -0.09 16.72
N ASP A 152 -9.48 -0.78 17.65
CA ASP A 152 -9.66 -0.54 19.08
C ASP A 152 -9.05 0.83 19.46
N PRO A 153 -9.82 1.80 19.98
CA PRO A 153 -9.28 3.08 20.45
C PRO A 153 -8.29 2.94 21.59
N MET A 154 -8.24 1.80 22.30
CA MET A 154 -7.22 1.53 23.31
C MET A 154 -5.87 1.12 22.70
N ASP A 155 -5.86 0.64 21.45
CA ASP A 155 -4.65 0.19 20.76
C ASP A 155 -3.97 1.31 19.94
N THR A 156 -4.78 2.20 19.36
CA THR A 156 -4.29 3.34 18.56
C THR A 156 -5.34 4.45 18.36
N ASP A 157 -4.88 5.69 18.32
CA ASP A 157 -5.64 6.89 17.96
C ASP A 157 -5.63 7.18 16.45
N VAL A 158 -5.00 6.32 15.65
CA VAL A 158 -4.86 6.50 14.19
C VAL A 158 -6.12 6.01 13.46
N ARG A 159 -6.63 6.80 12.52
CA ARG A 159 -7.80 6.48 11.68
C ARG A 159 -7.51 6.73 10.21
N ILE A 160 -8.20 5.98 9.35
CA ILE A 160 -8.24 6.24 7.90
C ILE A 160 -9.18 7.42 7.65
N ARG A 161 -8.66 8.47 7.02
CA ARG A 161 -9.43 9.67 6.66
C ARG A 161 -10.02 9.59 5.25
N THR A 162 -9.21 9.15 4.27
CA THR A 162 -9.63 8.95 2.88
C THR A 162 -8.65 8.04 2.13
N GLY A 163 -8.99 7.57 0.94
CA GLY A 163 -8.07 6.98 -0.02
C GLY A 163 -7.63 7.96 -1.12
N LEU A 164 -6.70 7.54 -2.00
CA LEU A 164 -6.15 8.32 -3.12
C LEU A 164 -6.61 7.90 -4.53
N GLY A 165 -7.50 6.93 -4.64
CA GLY A 165 -8.07 6.40 -5.89
C GLY A 165 -7.14 5.48 -6.67
N ASP A 166 -5.99 5.08 -6.12
CA ASP A 166 -5.04 4.16 -6.78
C ASP A 166 -5.39 2.66 -6.55
N THR A 167 -6.68 2.35 -6.42
CA THR A 167 -7.17 1.06 -5.94
C THR A 167 -6.72 -0.13 -6.79
N VAL A 168 -6.23 -1.16 -6.10
CA VAL A 168 -6.11 -2.53 -6.61
C VAL A 168 -6.82 -3.48 -5.65
N TYR A 169 -7.31 -4.63 -6.11
CA TYR A 169 -8.14 -5.49 -5.26
C TYR A 169 -7.44 -6.79 -4.93
N HIS A 170 -7.54 -7.20 -3.66
CA HIS A 170 -7.38 -8.60 -3.30
C HIS A 170 -8.56 -9.37 -3.86
N THR A 171 -8.30 -10.26 -4.81
CA THR A 171 -9.36 -10.94 -5.58
C THR A 171 -9.25 -12.44 -5.42
N LEU A 172 -10.39 -13.11 -5.27
CA LEU A 172 -10.45 -14.57 -5.31
C LEU A 172 -10.13 -15.07 -6.73
N LEU A 173 -9.23 -16.05 -6.81
CA LEU A 173 -8.81 -16.69 -8.04
C LEU A 173 -8.93 -18.21 -7.88
N ALA A 174 -9.43 -18.90 -8.90
CA ALA A 174 -9.53 -20.36 -8.86
C ALA A 174 -9.35 -20.98 -10.25
N THR A 175 -8.95 -22.25 -10.30
CA THR A 175 -8.97 -23.02 -11.53
C THR A 175 -10.41 -23.42 -11.89
N PRO A 176 -10.72 -23.66 -13.18
CA PRO A 176 -12.06 -24.12 -13.59
C PRO A 176 -12.48 -25.46 -12.96
N ASP A 177 -11.53 -26.29 -12.55
CA ASP A 177 -11.78 -27.56 -11.86
C ASP A 177 -12.28 -27.33 -10.43
N VAL A 178 -11.80 -26.29 -9.76
CA VAL A 178 -12.24 -25.90 -8.40
C VAL A 178 -13.51 -25.07 -8.46
N ALA A 179 -13.56 -24.04 -9.30
CA ALA A 179 -14.70 -23.15 -9.47
C ALA A 179 -15.36 -23.36 -10.85
N PRO A 180 -16.25 -24.37 -10.99
CA PRO A 180 -16.93 -24.60 -12.25
C PRO A 180 -17.87 -23.43 -12.61
N PRO A 181 -18.15 -23.18 -13.90
CA PRO A 181 -18.79 -21.95 -14.40
C PRO A 181 -20.16 -21.59 -13.81
N ASN A 182 -20.84 -22.55 -13.16
CA ASN A 182 -22.18 -22.38 -12.61
C ASN A 182 -22.19 -21.97 -11.14
N ARG A 183 -21.03 -21.76 -10.52
CA ARG A 183 -20.89 -21.32 -9.13
C ARG A 183 -20.12 -20.02 -9.08
N SER A 184 -20.63 -19.04 -8.34
CA SER A 184 -19.91 -17.80 -8.08
C SER A 184 -18.69 -18.10 -7.22
N LEU A 185 -17.55 -17.48 -7.56
CA LEU A 185 -16.34 -17.51 -6.76
C LEU A 185 -16.37 -16.30 -5.83
N ASP A 186 -17.01 -16.46 -4.68
CA ASP A 186 -17.24 -15.43 -3.67
C ASP A 186 -16.92 -15.96 -2.26
N ARG A 187 -17.08 -15.14 -1.22
CA ARG A 187 -16.86 -15.54 0.18
C ARG A 187 -17.69 -16.78 0.59
N SER A 188 -18.89 -16.94 0.05
CA SER A 188 -19.73 -18.11 0.35
C SER A 188 -19.16 -19.40 -0.27
N PHE A 189 -18.50 -19.29 -1.42
CA PHE A 189 -17.73 -20.40 -2.00
C PHE A 189 -16.63 -20.85 -1.05
N VAL A 190 -15.87 -19.90 -0.48
CA VAL A 190 -14.74 -20.19 0.40
C VAL A 190 -15.19 -20.87 1.69
N ALA A 191 -16.31 -20.43 2.28
CA ALA A 191 -16.86 -21.03 3.49
C ALA A 191 -17.28 -22.51 3.35
N GLU A 192 -17.49 -22.98 2.12
CA GLU A 192 -17.82 -24.38 1.81
C GLU A 192 -16.61 -25.14 1.23
N TYR A 193 -15.47 -24.47 1.05
CA TYR A 193 -14.28 -25.05 0.44
C TYR A 193 -13.41 -25.77 1.47
N THR A 194 -12.86 -26.92 1.08
CA THR A 194 -11.84 -27.63 1.86
C THR A 194 -10.66 -27.91 0.96
N GLY A 195 -9.48 -27.40 1.33
CA GLY A 195 -8.27 -27.54 0.53
C GLY A 195 -7.30 -26.38 0.69
N SER A 196 -6.38 -26.27 -0.25
CA SER A 196 -5.33 -25.26 -0.22
C SER A 196 -5.81 -23.93 -0.77
N LEU A 197 -5.48 -22.84 -0.06
CA LEU A 197 -5.62 -21.47 -0.57
C LEU A 197 -4.23 -20.86 -0.71
N CYS A 198 -3.82 -20.59 -1.95
CA CYS A 198 -2.53 -19.98 -2.23
C CYS A 198 -2.58 -18.46 -2.03
N ILE A 199 -1.70 -17.94 -1.19
CA ILE A 199 -1.63 -16.51 -0.87
C ILE A 199 -0.17 -16.06 -0.74
N SER A 200 0.08 -14.76 -0.84
CA SER A 200 1.37 -14.19 -0.46
C SER A 200 1.54 -14.28 1.07
N PRO A 201 2.69 -14.74 1.61
CA PRO A 201 2.89 -14.84 3.06
C PRO A 201 2.65 -13.53 3.81
N ARG A 202 2.93 -12.40 3.16
CA ARG A 202 2.69 -11.07 3.75
C ARG A 202 1.22 -10.80 4.02
N TYR A 203 0.32 -11.32 3.18
CA TYR A 203 -1.11 -11.01 3.23
C TYR A 203 -1.94 -12.01 4.02
N GLU A 204 -1.32 -12.92 4.77
CA GLU A 204 -2.03 -13.95 5.53
C GLU A 204 -3.08 -13.36 6.48
N ARG A 205 -2.64 -12.43 7.33
CA ARG A 205 -3.52 -11.77 8.29
C ARG A 205 -4.61 -10.94 7.60
N LEU A 206 -4.29 -10.30 6.48
CA LEU A 206 -5.28 -9.58 5.67
C LEU A 206 -6.34 -10.54 5.14
N VAL A 207 -5.91 -11.66 4.55
CA VAL A 207 -6.80 -12.67 3.98
C VAL A 207 -7.72 -13.26 5.05
N GLU A 208 -7.19 -13.52 6.25
CA GLU A 208 -7.99 -13.90 7.42
C GLU A 208 -9.06 -12.85 7.77
N ALA A 209 -8.69 -11.57 7.81
CA ALA A 209 -9.62 -10.51 8.16
C ALA A 209 -10.74 -10.33 7.13
N VAL A 210 -10.43 -10.40 5.83
CA VAL A 210 -11.36 -10.10 4.73
C VAL A 210 -12.28 -11.27 4.39
N LEU A 211 -11.85 -12.51 4.67
CA LEU A 211 -12.68 -13.71 4.55
C LEU A 211 -13.46 -14.00 5.83
N GLY A 212 -12.92 -13.61 7.00
CA GLY A 212 -13.46 -13.98 8.30
C GLY A 212 -12.98 -15.38 8.71
N THR A 213 -12.75 -15.58 10.00
CA THR A 213 -12.15 -16.83 10.51
C THR A 213 -13.05 -18.05 10.27
N ASP A 214 -14.37 -17.88 10.29
CA ASP A 214 -15.31 -18.98 10.09
C ASP A 214 -15.27 -19.53 8.66
N ALA A 215 -15.03 -18.66 7.66
CA ALA A 215 -14.93 -19.08 6.27
C ALA A 215 -13.64 -19.86 5.96
N LEU A 216 -12.67 -19.85 6.89
CA LEU A 216 -11.39 -20.52 6.74
C LEU A 216 -11.36 -21.92 7.38
N ASP A 217 -12.47 -22.37 7.95
CA ASP A 217 -12.60 -23.73 8.48
C ASP A 217 -12.40 -24.77 7.35
N GLY A 218 -11.28 -25.50 7.41
CA GLY A 218 -10.92 -26.50 6.39
C GLY A 218 -10.04 -25.97 5.26
N VAL A 219 -9.61 -24.70 5.34
CA VAL A 219 -8.63 -24.09 4.44
C VAL A 219 -7.22 -24.23 5.01
N GLU A 220 -6.27 -24.61 4.16
CA GLU A 220 -4.84 -24.58 4.49
C GLU A 220 -4.13 -23.53 3.61
N PHE A 221 -3.47 -22.55 4.22
CA PHE A 221 -2.69 -21.58 3.47
C PHE A 221 -1.43 -22.21 2.88
N THR A 222 -1.20 -21.89 1.61
CA THR A 222 0.00 -22.28 0.86
C THR A 222 0.59 -21.05 0.20
N TYR A 223 1.90 -21.09 -0.10
CA TYR A 223 2.62 -19.91 -0.54
C TYR A 223 3.42 -20.18 -1.83
N PRO A 224 3.60 -19.18 -2.71
CA PRO A 224 4.43 -19.31 -3.90
C PRO A 224 5.88 -19.60 -3.56
N GLU A 225 6.54 -20.37 -4.41
CA GLU A 225 8.00 -20.43 -4.42
C GLU A 225 8.60 -19.12 -4.94
N ALA A 226 9.81 -18.76 -4.49
CA ALA A 226 10.43 -17.47 -4.79
C ALA A 226 10.63 -17.16 -6.29
N SER A 227 10.70 -18.20 -7.14
CA SER A 227 10.87 -18.08 -8.60
C SER A 227 9.56 -18.16 -9.39
N GLN A 228 8.42 -18.33 -8.71
CA GLN A 228 7.12 -18.55 -9.34
C GLN A 228 6.31 -17.25 -9.38
N THR A 229 5.52 -17.05 -10.43
CA THR A 229 4.51 -15.99 -10.44
C THR A 229 3.34 -16.38 -9.53
N GLU A 230 2.70 -15.38 -8.95
CA GLU A 230 1.57 -15.56 -8.04
C GLU A 230 0.42 -16.32 -8.72
N GLU A 231 0.07 -15.98 -9.96
CA GLU A 231 -0.99 -16.63 -10.73
C GLU A 231 -0.66 -18.09 -11.06
N LEU A 232 0.61 -18.41 -11.33
CA LEU A 232 1.01 -19.81 -11.54
C LEU A 232 0.95 -20.60 -10.24
N ALA A 233 1.27 -19.98 -9.10
CA ALA A 233 1.14 -20.61 -7.79
C ALA A 233 -0.33 -20.91 -7.46
N VAL A 234 -1.24 -19.98 -7.72
CA VAL A 234 -2.69 -20.23 -7.62
C VAL A 234 -3.13 -21.35 -8.54
N ALA A 235 -2.70 -21.35 -9.81
CA ALA A 235 -3.09 -22.38 -10.76
C ALA A 235 -2.66 -23.77 -10.31
N ASN A 236 -1.49 -23.89 -9.67
CA ASN A 236 -1.01 -25.15 -9.11
C ASN A 236 -1.78 -25.57 -7.84
N ALA A 237 -2.14 -24.61 -6.98
CA ALA A 237 -2.88 -24.90 -5.75
C ALA A 237 -4.38 -25.15 -5.98
N GLY A 238 -4.94 -24.61 -7.07
CA GLY A 238 -6.35 -24.70 -7.42
C GLY A 238 -7.17 -23.47 -7.01
N MET A 239 -6.81 -22.79 -5.91
CA MET A 239 -7.47 -21.57 -5.44
C MET A 239 -6.47 -20.64 -4.73
N GLY A 240 -6.76 -19.34 -4.71
CA GLY A 240 -5.94 -18.36 -4.02
C GLY A 240 -6.52 -16.96 -3.99
N VAL A 241 -5.84 -16.06 -3.29
CA VAL A 241 -6.16 -14.63 -3.21
C VAL A 241 -4.93 -13.82 -3.58
N TYR A 242 -5.05 -12.96 -4.59
CA TYR A 242 -3.96 -12.08 -5.03
C TYR A 242 -4.46 -10.72 -5.50
N LEU A 243 -3.52 -9.78 -5.60
CA LEU A 243 -3.78 -8.45 -6.12
C LEU A 243 -4.07 -8.48 -7.61
N THR A 244 -5.22 -7.94 -8.00
CA THR A 244 -5.58 -7.74 -9.41
C THR A 244 -6.06 -6.32 -9.68
N VAL A 245 -5.81 -5.85 -10.90
CA VAL A 245 -6.40 -4.61 -11.43
C VAL A 245 -7.59 -4.98 -12.32
N THR A 246 -7.32 -5.64 -13.44
CA THR A 246 -8.35 -6.11 -14.39
C THR A 246 -8.52 -7.63 -14.35
N GLY A 247 -7.60 -8.35 -13.70
CA GLY A 247 -7.49 -9.81 -13.72
C GLY A 247 -7.05 -10.39 -15.08
N SER A 248 -6.46 -9.61 -15.98
CA SER A 248 -6.01 -10.12 -17.30
C SER A 248 -4.96 -11.22 -17.17
N THR A 249 -3.93 -11.01 -16.33
CA THR A 249 -2.85 -11.98 -16.11
C THR A 249 -3.38 -13.28 -15.50
N ALA A 250 -4.31 -13.20 -14.54
CA ALA A 250 -4.97 -14.38 -13.98
C ALA A 250 -5.66 -15.22 -15.08
N ARG A 251 -6.37 -14.57 -16.01
CA ARG A 251 -7.04 -15.26 -17.13
C ARG A 251 -6.04 -15.86 -18.13
N GLU A 252 -4.89 -15.24 -18.35
CA GLU A 252 -3.80 -15.81 -19.18
C GLU A 252 -3.26 -17.12 -18.58
N HIS A 253 -3.31 -17.23 -17.25
CA HIS A 253 -2.99 -18.46 -16.51
C HIS A 253 -4.18 -19.43 -16.39
N GLY A 254 -5.28 -19.18 -17.08
CA GLY A 254 -6.47 -20.05 -17.10
C GLY A 254 -7.32 -19.97 -15.84
N LEU A 255 -7.12 -18.95 -15.00
CA LEU A 255 -7.88 -18.78 -13.76
C LEU A 255 -9.22 -18.08 -14.01
N VAL A 256 -10.22 -18.50 -13.24
CA VAL A 256 -11.47 -17.78 -13.03
C VAL A 256 -11.20 -16.66 -12.03
N VAL A 257 -11.61 -15.45 -12.38
CA VAL A 257 -11.53 -14.27 -11.52
C VAL A 257 -12.87 -14.12 -10.79
N GLY A 258 -12.83 -14.16 -9.47
CA GLY A 258 -13.98 -14.09 -8.59
C GLY A 258 -14.21 -12.71 -7.99
N GLU A 259 -14.78 -12.70 -6.79
CA GLU A 259 -15.07 -11.52 -6.00
C GLU A 259 -13.79 -10.74 -5.64
N SER A 260 -13.86 -9.41 -5.77
CA SER A 260 -12.91 -8.48 -5.16
C SER A 260 -13.21 -8.40 -3.67
N LEU A 261 -12.35 -9.01 -2.86
CA LEU A 261 -12.53 -9.12 -1.42
C LEU A 261 -12.26 -7.80 -0.70
N PHE A 262 -11.16 -7.12 -1.07
CA PHE A 262 -10.76 -5.91 -0.36
C PHE A 262 -9.98 -4.95 -1.26
N PRO A 263 -10.27 -3.64 -1.21
CA PRO A 263 -9.51 -2.63 -1.92
C PRO A 263 -8.20 -2.29 -1.20
N SER A 264 -7.08 -2.66 -1.82
CA SER A 264 -5.75 -2.17 -1.49
C SER A 264 -5.56 -0.81 -2.18
N GLU A 265 -5.75 0.26 -1.42
CA GLU A 265 -5.58 1.64 -1.85
C GLU A 265 -4.55 2.35 -0.95
N THR A 266 -3.90 3.39 -1.47
CA THR A 266 -3.12 4.30 -0.62
C THR A 266 -4.08 5.18 0.17
N VAL A 267 -3.97 5.15 1.49
CA VAL A 267 -4.88 5.86 2.39
C VAL A 267 -4.17 6.96 3.14
N LEU A 268 -4.86 8.10 3.30
CA LEU A 268 -4.49 9.15 4.25
C LEU A 268 -4.90 8.69 5.65
N LEU A 269 -3.92 8.65 6.53
CA LEU A 269 -4.05 8.34 7.94
C LEU A 269 -3.93 9.63 8.75
N GLU A 270 -4.72 9.70 9.81
CA GLU A 270 -4.70 10.81 10.76
C GLU A 270 -4.61 10.26 12.19
N ASN A 271 -3.78 10.89 13.03
CA ASN A 271 -3.78 10.66 14.48
C ASN A 271 -4.66 11.75 15.13
N ASP A 272 -5.80 11.34 15.68
CA ASP A 272 -6.80 12.25 16.24
C ASP A 272 -6.26 13.13 17.38
N VAL A 273 -5.29 12.64 18.14
CA VAL A 273 -4.69 13.34 19.29
C VAL A 273 -3.72 14.43 18.86
N GLU A 274 -3.06 14.27 17.71
CA GLU A 274 -2.07 15.22 17.18
C GLU A 274 -2.70 16.24 16.22
N ARG A 275 -4.03 16.24 16.07
CA ARG A 275 -4.75 17.08 15.12
C ARG A 275 -4.76 18.56 15.53
N THR A 276 -4.39 19.43 14.60
CA THR A 276 -4.46 20.89 14.72
C THR A 276 -5.17 21.49 13.50
N ASP A 277 -5.50 22.79 13.57
CA ASP A 277 -6.11 23.51 12.44
C ASP A 277 -5.21 23.45 11.18
N GLU A 278 -3.89 23.49 11.36
CA GLU A 278 -2.93 23.39 10.26
C GLU A 278 -2.85 21.98 9.66
N THR A 279 -2.91 20.93 10.49
CA THR A 279 -2.94 19.56 9.98
C THR A 279 -4.26 19.29 9.25
N ASP A 280 -5.38 19.83 9.75
CA ASP A 280 -6.67 19.72 9.07
C ASP A 280 -6.69 20.41 7.70
N ALA A 281 -6.08 21.59 7.58
CA ALA A 281 -5.95 22.30 6.31
C ALA A 281 -5.12 21.49 5.30
N VAL A 282 -3.98 20.96 5.72
CA VAL A 282 -3.13 20.10 4.89
C VAL A 282 -3.81 18.79 4.52
N ALA A 283 -4.51 18.15 5.46
CA ALA A 283 -5.29 16.95 5.19
C ALA A 283 -6.38 17.22 4.16
N SER A 284 -7.09 18.36 4.24
CA SER A 284 -8.13 18.75 3.28
C SER A 284 -7.56 19.05 1.89
N LEU A 285 -6.38 19.67 1.81
CA LEU A 285 -5.65 19.88 0.56
C LEU A 285 -5.35 18.53 -0.14
N LEU A 286 -4.91 17.54 0.63
CA LEU A 286 -4.54 16.21 0.15
C LEU A 286 -5.75 15.33 -0.17
N ALA A 287 -6.80 15.41 0.65
CA ALA A 287 -7.97 14.53 0.62
C ALA A 287 -9.12 15.01 -0.28
N GLY A 288 -8.97 16.13 -0.98
CA GLY A 288 -10.07 16.88 -1.63
C GLY A 288 -11.17 16.07 -2.34
N GLU A 289 -12.36 16.67 -2.44
CA GLU A 289 -13.66 16.04 -2.77
C GLU A 289 -13.82 15.37 -4.15
N ASP A 290 -12.76 15.38 -4.99
CA ASP A 290 -12.77 14.85 -6.36
C ASP A 290 -12.17 13.45 -6.50
N ILE A 291 -11.76 12.83 -5.39
CA ILE A 291 -11.14 11.50 -5.42
C ILE A 291 -12.23 10.43 -5.53
N ASP A 292 -12.15 9.62 -6.59
CA ASP A 292 -12.90 8.37 -6.71
C ASP A 292 -12.19 7.30 -5.87
N THR A 293 -12.51 7.24 -4.58
CA THR A 293 -11.94 6.32 -3.59
C THR A 293 -12.97 5.28 -3.15
N GLU A 294 -12.50 4.10 -2.73
CA GLU A 294 -13.37 3.06 -2.18
C GLU A 294 -13.84 3.36 -0.75
N LEU A 295 -13.25 4.37 -0.10
CA LEU A 295 -13.83 4.90 1.13
C LEU A 295 -15.06 5.74 0.79
N ALA A 296 -16.24 5.19 1.02
CA ALA A 296 -17.47 5.97 0.89
C ALA A 296 -17.39 7.20 1.80
N LEU A 297 -17.38 8.40 1.21
CA LEU A 297 -17.50 9.65 1.95
C LEU A 297 -18.87 9.66 2.66
N ALA A 298 -18.84 9.71 4.00
CA ALA A 298 -20.03 9.80 4.84
C ALA A 298 -20.69 11.19 4.77
#